data_AF-A0A963MCD9-F1
#
_entry.id   AF-A0A963MCD9-F1
#
_cell.length_a   1.000
_cell.length_b   1.000
_cell.length_c   1.000
_cell.angle_alpha   90.00
_cell.angle_beta   90.00
_cell.angle_gamma   90.00
#
_symmetry.space_group_name_H-M   'P 1'
#
loop_
_entity.id
_entity.type
_entity.pdbx_description
1 polymer ?
#
loop_
_entity_poly.entity_id
_entity_poly.type
_entity_poly.pdbx_seq_one_letter_code
_entity_poly.pdbx_strand_id
1 'polypeptide(L)'
;MTETRLVNQDVVDEALSKGGLTARINAAKVYAQNPDALTALAEVWETIGAVEFPPHAGTPQEQQAMAFHAGRAAVPGLRPVERTDPDPSHANWRDSPRRGYLTERVASVAGQAPATAEPVFWVNGREPQPGAPFADPCPIGAPARGYKAAFIQTELTVNKHGWFDPQARMVTLEQDVKDIIDASTRVKPPEPLFFRANSGDCITYKASNLVPNALAVDDFQIYTPTDTIGQHIHLVKFDVTSSDGSGNGWNYEDGTFSPEEVRERIHAINHARTAAGRSDLLALRTHPLFAAPCAEGDQLCRNLADQGTCPPGAAQMDPHVLREKHPLCGAQRTVQRWYADPLLNGAKDHTLRTVFAHDHFGPSSHQQHGLYAALVI
;
A
#
# COMPACT_ATOMS: atom_id res chain seq x y z
N MET A 1 31.14 35.67 -12.03
CA MET A 1 30.94 34.87 -10.80
C MET A 1 30.03 33.73 -11.21
N THR A 2 30.59 32.56 -11.41
CA THR A 2 29.81 31.33 -11.64
C THR A 2 29.09 31.02 -10.34
N GLU A 3 27.77 31.22 -10.30
CA GLU A 3 26.93 30.72 -9.22
C GLU A 3 27.14 29.21 -9.15
N THR A 4 27.79 28.76 -8.08
CA THR A 4 27.82 27.36 -7.73
C THR A 4 26.37 26.99 -7.40
N ARG A 5 25.67 26.36 -8.36
CA ARG A 5 24.40 25.68 -8.07
C ARG A 5 24.65 24.83 -6.84
N LEU A 6 23.94 25.10 -5.73
CA LEU A 6 23.91 24.18 -4.61
C LEU A 6 23.49 22.83 -5.18
N VAL A 7 24.13 21.76 -4.74
CA VAL A 7 24.00 20.40 -5.31
C VAL A 7 22.54 19.93 -5.41
N ASN A 8 21.62 20.57 -4.66
CA ASN A 8 20.19 20.23 -4.59
C ASN A 8 19.26 21.41 -4.95
N GLN A 9 19.63 22.32 -5.86
CA GLN A 9 18.73 23.45 -6.21
C GLN A 9 17.39 22.98 -6.79
N ASP A 10 17.41 21.95 -7.63
CA ASP A 10 16.19 21.43 -8.27
C ASP A 10 15.21 20.83 -7.22
N VAL A 11 15.76 20.27 -6.13
CA VAL A 11 14.99 19.79 -4.96
C VAL A 11 14.27 20.93 -4.24
N VAL A 12 14.99 22.05 -4.01
CA VAL A 12 14.40 23.24 -3.39
C VAL A 12 13.32 23.84 -4.28
N ASP A 13 13.55 23.91 -5.58
CA ASP A 13 12.59 24.43 -6.55
C ASP A 13 11.33 23.54 -6.60
N GLU A 14 11.47 22.23 -6.46
CA GLU A 14 10.33 21.32 -6.30
C GLU A 14 9.55 21.58 -5.00
N ALA A 15 10.23 21.66 -3.85
CA ALA A 15 9.58 21.92 -2.58
C ALA A 15 8.85 23.28 -2.57
N LEU A 16 9.44 24.31 -3.16
CA LEU A 16 8.86 25.66 -3.29
C LEU A 16 7.69 25.72 -4.28
N SER A 17 7.64 24.82 -5.26
CA SER A 17 6.57 24.78 -6.27
C SER A 17 5.43 23.83 -5.90
N LYS A 18 5.55 23.05 -4.81
CA LYS A 18 4.56 22.08 -4.39
C LYS A 18 3.30 22.75 -3.80
N GLY A 19 2.14 22.15 -4.07
CA GLY A 19 0.86 22.57 -3.51
C GLY A 19 0.25 23.81 -4.17
N GLY A 20 -0.82 24.31 -3.57
CA GLY A 20 -1.55 25.49 -4.04
C GLY A 20 -0.78 26.81 -3.87
N LEU A 21 -1.36 27.93 -4.30
CA LEU A 21 -0.73 29.25 -4.17
C LEU A 21 -0.29 29.57 -2.73
N THR A 22 -1.16 29.32 -1.74
CA THR A 22 -0.86 29.57 -0.33
C THR A 22 0.34 28.75 0.16
N ALA A 23 0.37 27.46 -0.17
CA ALA A 23 1.48 26.57 0.21
C ALA A 23 2.81 27.07 -0.36
N ARG A 24 2.83 27.48 -1.63
CA ARG A 24 4.03 28.05 -2.28
C ARG A 24 4.49 29.36 -1.63
N ILE A 25 3.56 30.24 -1.25
CA ILE A 25 3.89 31.47 -0.51
C ILE A 25 4.48 31.15 0.87
N ASN A 26 3.90 30.17 1.58
CA ASN A 26 4.38 29.74 2.88
C ASN A 26 5.76 29.09 2.77
N ALA A 27 5.96 28.20 1.79
CA ALA A 27 7.25 27.58 1.50
C ALA A 27 8.34 28.64 1.25
N ALA A 28 8.06 29.66 0.42
CA ALA A 28 9.01 30.74 0.15
C ALA A 28 9.35 31.56 1.42
N LYS A 29 8.37 31.83 2.27
CA LYS A 29 8.59 32.52 3.56
C LYS A 29 9.41 31.68 4.53
N VAL A 30 9.08 30.39 4.66
CA VAL A 30 9.78 29.45 5.53
C VAL A 30 11.22 29.28 5.06
N TYR A 31 11.44 29.08 3.76
CA TYR A 31 12.77 28.95 3.18
C TYR A 31 13.63 30.20 3.40
N ALA A 32 13.06 31.41 3.24
CA ALA A 32 13.78 32.66 3.49
C ALA A 32 14.23 32.82 4.95
N GLN A 33 13.53 32.20 5.91
CA GLN A 33 13.87 32.24 7.34
C GLN A 33 14.77 31.09 7.76
N ASN A 34 14.54 29.91 7.19
CA ASN A 34 15.24 28.67 7.50
C ASN A 34 15.34 27.79 6.23
N PRO A 35 16.40 27.93 5.43
CA PRO A 35 16.61 27.13 4.23
C PRO A 35 16.64 25.62 4.49
N ASP A 36 17.13 25.21 5.66
CA ASP A 36 17.27 23.80 6.05
C ASP A 36 15.91 23.08 6.19
N ALA A 37 14.82 23.84 6.37
CA ALA A 37 13.48 23.29 6.52
C ALA A 37 12.96 22.60 5.26
N LEU A 38 13.49 22.93 4.08
CA LEU A 38 13.12 22.29 2.81
C LEU A 38 14.13 21.24 2.36
N THR A 39 15.41 21.42 2.66
CA THR A 39 16.48 20.54 2.17
C THR A 39 16.62 19.27 2.99
N ALA A 40 16.38 19.29 4.30
CA ALA A 40 16.57 18.12 5.17
C ALA A 40 15.58 16.96 4.90
N LEU A 41 14.52 17.23 4.15
CA LEU A 41 13.40 16.30 3.93
C LEU A 41 13.12 16.07 2.45
N ALA A 42 13.97 16.53 1.55
CA ALA A 42 13.73 16.41 0.12
C ALA A 42 15.01 15.91 -0.54
N GLU A 43 14.92 14.78 -1.23
CA GLU A 43 15.98 14.27 -2.10
C GLU A 43 15.30 13.79 -3.38
N VAL A 44 15.93 14.06 -4.51
CA VAL A 44 15.47 13.60 -5.82
C VAL A 44 16.50 12.63 -6.37
N TRP A 45 16.04 11.46 -6.80
CA TRP A 45 16.89 10.43 -7.38
C TRP A 45 17.35 10.83 -8.78
N GLU A 46 18.58 11.33 -8.92
CA GLU A 46 19.19 11.51 -10.24
C GLU A 46 19.54 10.16 -10.88
N THR A 47 20.07 9.23 -10.07
CA THR A 47 20.35 7.86 -10.46
C THR A 47 20.04 6.90 -9.32
N ILE A 48 19.38 5.80 -9.66
CA ILE A 48 19.27 4.62 -8.80
C ILE A 48 19.95 3.52 -9.60
N GLY A 49 21.09 3.03 -9.09
CA GLY A 49 22.03 2.16 -9.82
C GLY A 49 21.45 0.79 -10.25
N ALA A 50 22.16 -0.29 -9.94
CA ALA A 50 21.76 -1.65 -10.35
C ALA A 50 20.52 -2.13 -9.55
N VAL A 51 19.33 -1.69 -9.96
CA VAL A 51 18.05 -2.24 -9.47
C VAL A 51 17.69 -3.45 -10.31
N GLU A 52 17.71 -4.62 -9.67
CA GLU A 52 17.19 -5.86 -10.22
C GLU A 52 15.74 -6.04 -9.78
N PHE A 53 14.89 -6.38 -10.75
CA PHE A 53 13.49 -6.68 -10.48
C PHE A 53 13.34 -8.19 -10.32
N PRO A 54 13.09 -8.70 -9.09
CA PRO A 54 12.88 -10.13 -8.90
C PRO A 54 11.62 -10.59 -9.66
N PRO A 55 11.51 -11.89 -9.96
CA PRO A 55 10.31 -12.44 -10.56
C PRO A 55 9.08 -12.16 -9.68
N HIS A 56 7.94 -11.83 -10.28
CA HIS A 56 6.69 -11.63 -9.55
C HIS A 56 6.24 -12.85 -8.73
N ALA A 57 6.69 -14.06 -9.10
CA ALA A 57 6.44 -15.29 -8.37
C ALA A 57 7.42 -15.52 -7.19
N GLY A 58 8.31 -14.56 -6.93
CA GLY A 58 9.42 -14.68 -5.99
C GLY A 58 10.67 -15.30 -6.61
N THR A 59 11.81 -15.07 -5.97
CA THR A 59 13.09 -15.77 -6.20
C THR A 59 12.98 -17.25 -5.82
N PRO A 60 13.92 -18.11 -6.26
CA PRO A 60 13.91 -19.53 -5.86
C PRO A 60 13.89 -19.75 -4.34
N GLN A 61 14.58 -18.90 -3.58
CA GLN A 61 14.61 -18.94 -2.12
C GLN A 61 13.24 -18.57 -1.52
N GLU A 62 12.60 -17.53 -2.06
CA GLU A 62 11.27 -17.11 -1.63
C GLU A 62 10.23 -18.19 -1.97
N GLN A 63 10.29 -18.79 -3.16
CA GLN A 63 9.40 -19.89 -3.54
C GLN A 63 9.58 -21.12 -2.63
N GLN A 64 10.81 -21.39 -2.18
CA GLN A 64 11.06 -22.45 -1.21
C GLN A 64 10.46 -22.12 0.17
N ALA A 65 10.54 -20.87 0.62
CA ALA A 65 9.90 -20.40 1.85
C ALA A 65 8.36 -20.46 1.74
N MET A 66 7.79 -20.02 0.62
CA MET A 66 6.36 -20.17 0.30
C MET A 66 5.93 -21.64 0.37
N ALA A 67 6.70 -22.56 -0.23
CA ALA A 67 6.44 -24.00 -0.18
C ALA A 67 6.56 -24.55 1.26
N PHE A 68 7.48 -24.03 2.07
CA PHE A 68 7.59 -24.40 3.48
C PHE A 68 6.34 -24.03 4.26
N HIS A 69 5.86 -22.79 4.14
CA HIS A 69 4.67 -22.36 4.85
C HIS A 69 3.37 -23.03 4.34
N ALA A 70 3.34 -23.42 3.05
CA ALA A 70 2.27 -24.23 2.48
C ALA A 70 2.32 -25.72 2.91
N GLY A 71 3.36 -26.14 3.65
CA GLY A 71 3.55 -27.51 4.10
C GLY A 71 3.96 -28.48 2.99
N ARG A 72 4.57 -27.96 1.91
CA ARG A 72 4.91 -28.69 0.68
C ARG A 72 6.41 -28.70 0.36
N ALA A 73 7.24 -28.03 1.16
CA ALA A 73 8.69 -28.04 0.94
C ALA A 73 9.24 -29.47 0.94
N ALA A 74 9.95 -29.80 -0.15
CA ALA A 74 10.63 -31.08 -0.36
C ALA A 74 12.15 -30.85 -0.24
N VAL A 75 12.63 -30.59 0.97
CA VAL A 75 14.05 -30.34 1.26
C VAL A 75 14.61 -31.43 2.16
N PRO A 76 15.89 -31.84 2.00
CA PRO A 76 16.51 -32.83 2.86
C PRO A 76 16.37 -32.46 4.35
N GLY A 77 15.94 -33.42 5.17
CA GLY A 77 15.76 -33.24 6.60
C GLY A 77 14.35 -32.81 7.03
N LEU A 78 13.53 -32.23 6.14
CA LEU A 78 12.12 -32.00 6.42
C LEU A 78 11.28 -33.20 5.99
N ARG A 79 10.42 -33.68 6.90
CA ARG A 79 9.47 -34.76 6.65
C ARG A 79 8.05 -34.21 6.71
N PRO A 80 7.42 -33.92 5.56
CA PRO A 80 6.06 -33.36 5.52
C PRO A 80 5.04 -34.31 6.15
N VAL A 81 4.05 -33.72 6.81
CA VAL A 81 2.87 -34.39 7.36
C VAL A 81 1.64 -33.65 6.88
N GLU A 82 0.65 -34.38 6.39
CA GLU A 82 -0.67 -33.85 6.06
C GLU A 82 -1.74 -34.64 6.81
N ARG A 83 -2.69 -33.91 7.40
CA ARG A 83 -3.83 -34.44 8.13
C ARG A 83 -5.11 -33.85 7.54
N THR A 84 -5.95 -34.73 7.03
CA THR A 84 -7.25 -34.38 6.41
C THR A 84 -8.43 -34.69 7.32
N ASP A 85 -8.18 -35.22 8.52
CA ASP A 85 -9.21 -35.37 9.53
C ASP A 85 -9.71 -34.00 10.01
N PRO A 86 -11.03 -33.81 10.16
CA PRO A 86 -11.58 -32.54 10.60
C PRO A 86 -11.03 -32.09 11.94
N ASP A 87 -10.60 -30.83 12.07
CA ASP A 87 -10.13 -30.29 13.34
C ASP A 87 -11.26 -29.57 14.10
N PRO A 88 -11.78 -30.14 15.21
CA PRO A 88 -12.86 -29.53 15.97
C PRO A 88 -12.41 -28.32 16.80
N SER A 89 -11.10 -28.12 16.99
CA SER A 89 -10.57 -27.01 17.80
C SER A 89 -10.67 -25.65 17.10
N HIS A 90 -10.76 -25.66 15.76
CA HIS A 90 -10.87 -24.47 14.94
C HIS A 90 -12.01 -24.61 13.95
N ALA A 91 -13.24 -24.26 14.36
CA ALA A 91 -14.46 -24.51 13.59
C ALA A 91 -14.40 -24.02 12.13
N ASN A 92 -13.81 -22.85 11.87
CA ASN A 92 -13.69 -22.30 10.51
C ASN A 92 -12.60 -22.96 9.67
N TRP A 93 -11.60 -23.57 10.33
CA TRP A 93 -10.50 -24.29 9.69
C TRP A 93 -10.74 -25.79 9.69
N ARG A 94 -11.91 -26.24 10.17
CA ARG A 94 -12.23 -27.65 10.40
C ARG A 94 -11.95 -28.51 9.18
N ASP A 95 -12.35 -28.03 8.01
CA ASP A 95 -12.22 -28.78 6.75
C ASP A 95 -10.93 -28.43 5.97
N SER A 96 -10.11 -27.53 6.51
CA SER A 96 -8.79 -27.22 5.94
C SER A 96 -7.80 -28.34 6.28
N PRO A 97 -7.10 -28.92 5.29
CA PRO A 97 -6.01 -29.84 5.57
C PRO A 97 -4.96 -29.17 6.46
N ARG A 98 -4.56 -29.85 7.52
CA ARG A 98 -3.48 -29.39 8.39
C ARG A 98 -2.18 -29.96 7.87
N ARG A 99 -1.20 -29.08 7.66
CA ARG A 99 0.12 -29.46 7.14
C ARG A 99 1.23 -28.98 8.05
N GLY A 100 2.29 -29.76 8.11
CA GLY A 100 3.43 -29.46 8.95
C GLY A 100 4.60 -30.37 8.63
N TYR A 101 5.58 -30.35 9.52
CA TYR A 101 6.78 -31.16 9.40
C TYR A 101 7.05 -31.90 10.71
N LEU A 102 7.51 -33.13 10.63
CA LEU A 102 7.95 -33.86 11.82
C LEU A 102 9.12 -33.13 12.49
N THR A 103 9.06 -33.03 13.81
CA THR A 103 10.13 -32.49 14.66
C THR A 103 10.53 -33.54 15.68
N GLU A 104 11.74 -33.48 16.24
CA GLU A 104 12.17 -34.46 17.25
C GLU A 104 11.57 -34.19 18.62
N ARG A 105 11.09 -32.96 18.87
CA ARG A 105 10.62 -32.50 20.19
C ARG A 105 9.38 -31.64 20.07
N VAL A 106 8.42 -31.87 20.96
CA VAL A 106 7.36 -30.89 21.29
C VAL A 106 7.81 -30.14 22.54
N ALA A 107 7.91 -28.81 22.47
CA ALA A 107 8.08 -28.01 23.67
C ALA A 107 6.81 -28.15 24.53
N SER A 108 6.95 -28.57 25.78
CA SER A 108 5.84 -28.57 26.74
C SER A 108 5.90 -27.29 27.57
N VAL A 109 4.77 -26.60 27.70
CA VAL A 109 4.61 -25.50 28.66
C VAL A 109 4.10 -26.11 29.96
N ALA A 110 4.62 -25.64 31.11
CA ALA A 110 4.18 -26.11 32.43
C ALA A 110 2.65 -26.06 32.54
N GLY A 111 2.02 -27.19 32.87
CA GLY A 111 0.55 -27.32 32.95
C GLY A 111 -0.13 -27.88 31.70
N GLN A 112 0.59 -28.08 30.58
CA GLN A 112 0.07 -28.82 29.43
C GLN A 112 0.33 -30.32 29.57
N ALA A 113 -0.63 -31.14 29.13
CA ALA A 113 -0.47 -32.59 29.10
C ALA A 113 0.71 -32.97 28.18
N PRO A 114 1.50 -34.02 28.51
CA PRO A 114 2.54 -34.51 27.63
C PRO A 114 1.96 -34.86 26.25
N ALA A 115 2.59 -34.40 25.18
CA ALA A 115 2.17 -34.77 23.83
C ALA A 115 2.37 -36.28 23.64
N THR A 116 1.27 -37.04 23.52
CA THR A 116 1.28 -38.48 23.22
C THR A 116 1.28 -38.78 21.71
N ALA A 117 1.20 -37.73 20.89
CA ALA A 117 1.18 -37.81 19.44
C ALA A 117 2.56 -37.53 18.85
N GLU A 118 2.77 -37.97 17.60
CA GLU A 118 3.98 -37.69 16.85
C GLU A 118 4.23 -36.16 16.82
N PRO A 119 5.43 -35.70 17.23
CA PRO A 119 5.79 -34.28 17.23
C PRO A 119 5.73 -33.66 15.83
N VAL A 120 4.79 -32.73 15.59
CA VAL A 120 4.64 -31.99 14.33
C VAL A 120 4.77 -30.49 14.59
N PHE A 121 5.61 -29.82 13.80
CA PHE A 121 5.60 -28.37 13.65
C PHE A 121 4.57 -27.98 12.58
N TRP A 122 3.40 -27.52 13.02
CA TRP A 122 2.33 -27.08 12.13
C TRP A 122 2.66 -25.74 11.49
N VAL A 123 2.39 -25.64 10.20
CA VAL A 123 2.48 -24.38 9.43
C VAL A 123 1.08 -23.95 8.99
N ASN A 124 0.97 -22.78 8.36
CA ASN A 124 -0.30 -22.27 7.83
C ASN A 124 -0.98 -23.29 6.88
N GLY A 125 -0.19 -23.98 6.04
CA GLY A 125 -0.65 -25.12 5.24
C GLY A 125 -1.50 -24.76 4.03
N ARG A 126 -1.75 -23.46 3.79
CA ARG A 126 -2.44 -22.95 2.61
C ARG A 126 -1.45 -22.62 1.51
N GLU A 127 -1.95 -22.60 0.27
CA GLU A 127 -1.13 -22.19 -0.87
C GLU A 127 -0.92 -20.67 -0.87
N PRO A 128 0.24 -20.19 -1.38
CA PRO A 128 0.50 -18.76 -1.57
C PRO A 128 -0.64 -18.07 -2.33
N GLN A 129 -1.07 -16.91 -1.83
CA GLN A 129 -2.06 -16.06 -2.50
C GLN A 129 -1.50 -14.65 -2.74
N PRO A 130 -2.01 -13.90 -3.73
CA PRO A 130 -1.71 -12.47 -3.84
C PRO A 130 -2.04 -11.73 -2.54
N GLY A 131 -1.07 -11.00 -2.00
CA GLY A 131 -1.15 -10.34 -0.69
C GLY A 131 -0.89 -11.26 0.51
N ALA A 132 -0.78 -12.59 0.33
CA ALA A 132 -0.39 -13.50 1.40
C ALA A 132 0.43 -14.68 0.87
N PRO A 133 1.63 -14.43 0.31
CA PRO A 133 2.50 -15.46 -0.24
C PRO A 133 2.99 -16.49 0.80
N PHE A 134 3.14 -16.11 2.07
CA PHE A 134 3.70 -16.98 3.10
C PHE A 134 2.65 -17.47 4.11
N ALA A 135 1.54 -16.76 4.30
CA ALA A 135 0.50 -17.18 5.22
C ALA A 135 -0.89 -16.70 4.79
N ASP A 136 -1.54 -17.41 3.86
CA ASP A 136 -2.94 -17.12 3.49
C ASP A 136 -3.81 -17.20 4.75
N PRO A 137 -4.40 -16.08 5.21
CA PRO A 137 -5.14 -16.05 6.46
C PRO A 137 -6.53 -16.67 6.32
N CYS A 138 -6.97 -17.01 5.09
CA CYS A 138 -8.32 -17.42 4.82
C CYS A 138 -8.48 -18.95 4.82
N PRO A 139 -9.46 -19.49 5.58
CA PRO A 139 -9.85 -20.89 5.48
C PRO A 139 -10.39 -21.27 4.10
N ILE A 140 -10.41 -22.58 3.80
CA ILE A 140 -11.07 -23.09 2.59
C ILE A 140 -12.56 -22.75 2.62
N GLY A 141 -13.08 -22.22 1.52
CA GLY A 141 -14.51 -21.91 1.39
C GLY A 141 -14.94 -20.62 2.07
N ALA A 142 -14.02 -19.87 2.70
CA ALA A 142 -14.32 -18.54 3.23
C ALA A 142 -14.89 -17.63 2.12
N PRO A 143 -16.03 -16.95 2.34
CA PRO A 143 -16.62 -16.06 1.34
C PRO A 143 -15.64 -14.97 0.91
N ALA A 144 -15.42 -14.84 -0.40
CA ALA A 144 -14.50 -13.85 -0.94
C ALA A 144 -15.15 -12.46 -1.02
N ARG A 145 -14.44 -11.44 -0.57
CA ARG A 145 -14.86 -10.04 -0.61
C ARG A 145 -13.75 -9.15 -1.17
N GLY A 146 -14.01 -8.47 -2.28
CA GLY A 146 -13.03 -7.62 -2.95
C GLY A 146 -13.30 -6.14 -2.72
N TYR A 147 -12.26 -5.39 -2.35
CA TYR A 147 -12.29 -3.94 -2.27
C TYR A 147 -11.22 -3.33 -3.18
N LYS A 148 -11.61 -2.27 -3.89
CA LYS A 148 -10.71 -1.41 -4.64
C LYS A 148 -10.80 -0.01 -4.05
N ALA A 149 -9.78 0.38 -3.31
CA ALA A 149 -9.70 1.66 -2.63
C ALA A 149 -8.59 2.51 -3.24
N ALA A 150 -8.73 3.82 -3.09
CA ALA A 150 -7.74 4.79 -3.49
C ALA A 150 -7.44 5.74 -2.34
N PHE A 151 -6.16 6.06 -2.18
CA PHE A 151 -5.70 7.18 -1.36
C PHE A 151 -5.68 8.41 -2.25
N ILE A 152 -6.42 9.45 -1.85
CA ILE A 152 -6.53 10.70 -2.62
C ILE A 152 -6.19 11.88 -1.73
N GLN A 153 -5.67 12.94 -2.35
CA GLN A 153 -5.57 14.26 -1.73
C GLN A 153 -6.69 15.15 -2.28
N THR A 154 -7.43 15.81 -1.40
CA THR A 154 -8.46 16.79 -1.77
C THR A 154 -8.62 17.81 -0.64
N GLU A 155 -9.28 18.93 -0.90
CA GLU A 155 -9.53 19.92 0.14
C GLU A 155 -10.66 19.48 1.09
N LEU A 156 -10.50 19.74 2.39
CA LEU A 156 -11.46 19.35 3.42
C LEU A 156 -11.77 20.50 4.39
N THR A 157 -13.05 20.82 4.55
CA THR A 157 -13.52 21.60 5.69
C THR A 157 -13.73 20.67 6.89
N VAL A 158 -12.86 20.78 7.89
CA VAL A 158 -12.74 19.84 9.01
C VAL A 158 -13.88 20.01 10.03
N ASN A 159 -14.43 21.23 10.17
CA ASN A 159 -15.48 21.50 11.14
C ASN A 159 -16.39 22.68 10.75
N LYS A 160 -17.47 22.87 11.51
CA LYS A 160 -18.45 23.96 11.32
C LYS A 160 -17.89 25.37 11.60
N HIS A 161 -16.69 25.48 12.17
CA HIS A 161 -16.00 26.75 12.37
C HIS A 161 -15.16 27.18 11.16
N GLY A 162 -15.17 26.37 10.08
CA GLY A 162 -14.47 26.69 8.84
C GLY A 162 -12.98 26.34 8.86
N TRP A 163 -12.54 25.49 9.80
CA TRP A 163 -11.19 24.94 9.72
C TRP A 163 -11.04 24.16 8.42
N PHE A 164 -9.95 24.42 7.72
CA PHE A 164 -9.78 24.00 6.34
C PHE A 164 -8.39 23.42 6.16
N ASP A 165 -8.35 22.20 5.64
CA ASP A 165 -7.13 21.51 5.24
C ASP A 165 -7.07 21.43 3.71
N PRO A 166 -6.18 22.18 3.04
CA PRO A 166 -6.03 22.15 1.60
C PRO A 166 -5.30 20.88 1.09
N GLN A 167 -4.74 20.09 2.00
CA GLN A 167 -3.93 18.91 1.70
C GLN A 167 -4.50 17.64 2.33
N ALA A 168 -5.79 17.63 2.68
CA ALA A 168 -6.42 16.51 3.35
C ALA A 168 -6.26 15.24 2.51
N ARG A 169 -5.93 14.14 3.19
CA ARG A 169 -5.71 12.83 2.58
C ARG A 169 -6.76 11.88 3.10
N MET A 170 -7.43 11.19 2.18
CA MET A 170 -8.53 10.31 2.53
C MET A 170 -8.47 9.01 1.74
N VAL A 171 -9.09 7.98 2.30
CA VAL A 171 -9.36 6.74 1.60
C VAL A 171 -10.76 6.84 1.00
N THR A 172 -10.92 6.45 -0.26
CA THR A 172 -12.23 6.30 -0.91
C THR A 172 -12.25 5.02 -1.76
N LEU A 173 -13.42 4.60 -2.25
CA LEU A 173 -13.47 3.52 -3.23
C LEU A 173 -13.10 4.06 -4.61
N GLU A 174 -12.41 3.25 -5.41
CA GLU A 174 -11.91 3.67 -6.72
C GLU A 174 -13.00 4.22 -7.64
N GLN A 175 -14.19 3.63 -7.64
CA GLN A 175 -15.29 4.08 -8.48
C GLN A 175 -15.84 5.46 -8.09
N ASP A 176 -15.57 5.91 -6.86
CA ASP A 176 -16.04 7.18 -6.31
C ASP A 176 -14.98 8.30 -6.41
N VAL A 177 -13.74 7.98 -6.80
CA VAL A 177 -12.64 8.96 -6.91
C VAL A 177 -13.02 10.15 -7.79
N LYS A 178 -13.58 9.89 -8.97
CA LYS A 178 -13.95 10.93 -9.95
C LYS A 178 -14.96 11.94 -9.39
N ASP A 179 -15.78 11.52 -8.42
CA ASP A 179 -16.85 12.33 -7.86
C ASP A 179 -16.36 13.23 -6.71
N ILE A 180 -15.14 13.01 -6.20
CA ILE A 180 -14.62 13.58 -4.94
C ILE A 180 -13.30 14.33 -5.13
N ILE A 181 -12.35 13.78 -5.90
CA ILE A 181 -10.94 14.20 -5.88
C ILE A 181 -10.74 15.66 -6.29
N ASP A 182 -11.39 16.11 -7.37
CA ASP A 182 -11.28 17.47 -7.87
C ASP A 182 -12.30 18.38 -7.18
N ALA A 183 -11.81 19.19 -6.25
CA ALA A 183 -12.63 20.12 -5.48
C ALA A 183 -13.45 21.11 -6.33
N SER A 184 -12.98 21.44 -7.54
CA SER A 184 -13.64 22.40 -8.42
C SER A 184 -14.82 21.82 -9.20
N THR A 185 -14.84 20.49 -9.39
CA THR A 185 -15.85 19.79 -10.19
C THR A 185 -16.58 18.67 -9.43
N ARG A 186 -16.15 18.34 -8.20
CA ARG A 186 -16.72 17.27 -7.38
C ARG A 186 -18.23 17.41 -7.22
N VAL A 187 -18.89 16.26 -7.21
CA VAL A 187 -20.34 16.13 -7.02
C VAL A 187 -20.69 15.46 -5.69
N LYS A 188 -19.69 14.94 -4.98
CA LYS A 188 -19.82 14.39 -3.64
C LYS A 188 -18.83 15.08 -2.69
N PRO A 189 -19.23 15.34 -1.43
CA PRO A 189 -18.30 15.80 -0.43
C PRO A 189 -17.29 14.68 -0.08
N PRO A 190 -16.06 15.03 0.34
CA PRO A 190 -15.15 14.09 0.99
C PRO A 190 -15.78 13.53 2.27
N GLU A 191 -15.89 12.20 2.36
CA GLU A 191 -16.44 11.49 3.51
C GLU A 191 -15.50 10.35 3.94
N PRO A 192 -15.31 10.10 5.24
CA PRO A 192 -14.51 8.97 5.71
C PRO A 192 -15.01 7.63 5.15
N LEU A 193 -14.09 6.78 4.69
CA LEU A 193 -14.47 5.46 4.19
C LEU A 193 -14.83 4.50 5.33
N PHE A 194 -16.09 4.11 5.36
CA PHE A 194 -16.60 2.99 6.15
C PHE A 194 -17.03 1.87 5.20
N PHE A 195 -16.35 0.74 5.24
CA PHE A 195 -16.69 -0.45 4.45
C PHE A 195 -17.00 -1.63 5.36
N ARG A 196 -17.57 -2.71 4.80
CA ARG A 196 -18.18 -3.78 5.62
C ARG A 196 -17.63 -5.17 5.28
N ALA A 197 -17.55 -6.05 6.25
CA ALA A 197 -17.40 -7.47 6.02
C ALA A 197 -18.32 -8.21 7.00
N ASN A 198 -18.56 -9.49 6.77
CA ASN A 198 -19.07 -10.36 7.82
C ASN A 198 -17.90 -11.11 8.45
N SER A 199 -18.04 -11.55 9.69
CA SER A 199 -17.13 -12.56 10.24
C SER A 199 -17.05 -13.78 9.32
N GLY A 200 -15.83 -14.27 9.10
CA GLY A 200 -15.55 -15.35 8.16
C GLY A 200 -15.30 -14.90 6.72
N ASP A 201 -15.50 -13.63 6.37
CA ASP A 201 -15.16 -13.13 5.04
C ASP A 201 -13.63 -13.09 4.85
N CYS A 202 -13.21 -13.56 3.69
CA CYS A 202 -11.86 -13.42 3.17
C CYS A 202 -11.77 -12.19 2.27
N ILE A 203 -11.06 -11.17 2.74
CA ILE A 203 -10.99 -9.86 2.10
C ILE A 203 -9.74 -9.76 1.23
N THR A 204 -9.91 -9.33 -0.01
CA THR A 204 -8.81 -8.89 -0.88
C THR A 204 -8.94 -7.39 -1.06
N TYR A 205 -8.02 -6.63 -0.46
CA TYR A 205 -8.01 -5.18 -0.49
C TYR A 205 -6.96 -4.69 -1.48
N LYS A 206 -7.40 -3.92 -2.47
CA LYS A 206 -6.53 -3.33 -3.48
C LYS A 206 -6.40 -1.84 -3.20
N ALA A 207 -5.21 -1.41 -2.81
CA ALA A 207 -4.93 -0.04 -2.45
C ALA A 207 -4.21 0.66 -3.61
N SER A 208 -4.80 1.72 -4.16
CA SER A 208 -4.19 2.55 -5.19
C SER A 208 -3.75 3.89 -4.61
N ASN A 209 -2.50 4.27 -4.80
CA ASN A 209 -2.02 5.56 -4.30
C ASN A 209 -2.10 6.63 -5.41
N LEU A 210 -2.94 7.64 -5.18
CA LEU A 210 -3.15 8.80 -6.06
C LEU A 210 -2.73 10.12 -5.39
N VAL A 211 -2.11 10.06 -4.21
CA VAL A 211 -1.63 11.26 -3.50
C VAL A 211 -0.34 11.78 -4.14
N PRO A 212 -0.02 13.08 -4.01
CA PRO A 212 1.31 13.61 -4.33
C PRO A 212 2.40 13.00 -3.44
N ASN A 213 3.64 12.95 -3.91
CA ASN A 213 4.74 12.34 -3.13
C ASN A 213 5.16 13.11 -1.85
N ALA A 214 4.58 14.29 -1.61
CA ALA A 214 4.90 15.10 -0.45
C ALA A 214 3.70 15.91 0.02
N LEU A 215 3.67 16.21 1.30
CA LEU A 215 2.89 17.32 1.84
C LEU A 215 3.69 18.60 1.61
N ALA A 216 3.07 19.58 0.97
CA ALA A 216 3.65 20.89 0.79
C ALA A 216 3.70 21.64 2.13
N VAL A 217 4.55 22.66 2.21
CA VAL A 217 4.64 23.50 3.41
C VAL A 217 3.34 24.24 3.65
N ASP A 218 2.86 24.21 4.89
CA ASP A 218 1.81 25.09 5.39
C ASP A 218 2.13 25.59 6.81
N ASP A 219 1.15 26.21 7.47
CA ASP A 219 1.33 26.82 8.79
C ASP A 219 1.58 25.79 9.92
N PHE A 220 1.27 24.51 9.68
CA PHE A 220 1.35 23.42 10.65
C PHE A 220 2.26 22.27 10.20
N GLN A 221 2.55 22.16 8.90
CA GLN A 221 3.30 21.07 8.30
C GLN A 221 4.52 21.59 7.55
N ILE A 222 5.71 21.06 7.88
CA ILE A 222 6.91 21.24 7.07
C ILE A 222 6.85 20.37 5.81
N TYR A 223 7.65 20.68 4.79
CA TYR A 223 7.74 19.84 3.60
C TYR A 223 8.07 18.42 4.02
N THR A 224 7.20 17.46 3.71
CA THR A 224 7.33 16.09 4.23
C THR A 224 7.07 15.07 3.13
N PRO A 225 8.05 14.22 2.80
CA PRO A 225 7.85 13.07 1.95
C PRO A 225 6.75 12.18 2.50
N THR A 226 5.83 11.84 1.62
CA THR A 226 4.67 10.99 1.87
C THR A 226 4.35 10.22 0.59
N ASP A 227 5.44 9.82 -0.05
CA ASP A 227 5.59 9.17 -1.35
C ASP A 227 5.15 7.71 -1.32
N THR A 228 5.10 7.12 -0.12
CA THR A 228 4.69 5.75 0.12
C THR A 228 3.56 5.72 1.16
N ILE A 229 2.48 5.00 0.87
CA ILE A 229 1.39 4.74 1.82
C ILE A 229 1.27 3.24 2.06
N GLY A 230 1.39 2.81 3.31
CA GLY A 230 1.15 1.45 3.74
C GLY A 230 -0.26 1.29 4.30
N GLN A 231 -1.04 0.32 3.83
CA GLN A 231 -2.38 0.08 4.37
C GLN A 231 -2.28 -0.81 5.62
N HIS A 232 -2.13 -0.23 6.81
CA HIS A 232 -2.11 -1.01 8.05
C HIS A 232 -3.52 -1.17 8.61
N ILE A 233 -3.98 -2.41 8.82
CA ILE A 233 -5.33 -2.75 9.30
C ILE A 233 -5.24 -3.44 10.68
N HIS A 234 -6.18 -3.11 11.57
CA HIS A 234 -6.17 -3.64 12.93
C HIS A 234 -7.05 -4.90 13.09
N LEU A 235 -6.65 -5.78 14.02
CA LEU A 235 -7.39 -6.93 14.58
C LEU A 235 -7.78 -8.08 13.63
N VAL A 236 -7.82 -7.87 12.31
CA VAL A 236 -8.00 -8.94 11.32
C VAL A 236 -6.74 -9.81 11.20
N LYS A 237 -6.87 -11.00 10.60
CA LYS A 237 -5.72 -11.86 10.32
C LYS A 237 -5.16 -11.58 8.93
N PHE A 238 -3.85 -11.57 8.80
CA PHE A 238 -3.14 -11.36 7.54
C PHE A 238 -1.74 -11.94 7.59
N ASP A 239 -1.09 -12.03 6.43
CA ASP A 239 0.32 -12.36 6.33
C ASP A 239 1.16 -11.15 6.77
N VAL A 240 1.76 -11.23 7.96
CA VAL A 240 2.53 -10.12 8.54
C VAL A 240 3.70 -9.70 7.66
N THR A 241 4.25 -10.62 6.86
CA THR A 241 5.43 -10.33 6.03
C THR A 241 5.10 -9.52 4.78
N SER A 242 3.82 -9.44 4.39
CA SER A 242 3.41 -8.97 3.05
C SER A 242 2.00 -8.37 2.95
N SER A 243 1.28 -8.23 4.07
CA SER A 243 -0.01 -7.56 4.19
C SER A 243 -0.16 -6.72 5.46
N ASP A 244 0.95 -6.44 6.16
CA ASP A 244 0.92 -5.62 7.38
C ASP A 244 0.76 -4.13 7.07
N GLY A 245 1.16 -3.65 5.89
CA GLY A 245 1.13 -2.24 5.54
C GLY A 245 2.17 -1.41 6.29
N SER A 246 3.24 -2.03 6.78
CA SER A 246 4.30 -1.37 7.56
C SER A 246 5.70 -1.85 7.18
N GLY A 247 6.69 -0.97 7.34
CA GLY A 247 8.10 -1.29 7.18
C GLY A 247 8.75 -1.80 8.47
N ASN A 248 8.28 -2.93 9.02
CA ASN A 248 8.78 -3.49 10.28
C ASN A 248 9.82 -4.60 10.08
N GLY A 249 11.06 -4.37 10.54
CA GLY A 249 12.10 -5.39 10.58
C GLY A 249 12.50 -5.90 9.20
N TRP A 250 12.28 -7.20 8.95
CA TRP A 250 12.62 -7.88 7.68
C TRP A 250 11.37 -8.20 6.83
N ASN A 251 10.21 -7.61 7.15
CA ASN A 251 9.02 -7.74 6.32
C ASN A 251 9.27 -7.11 4.94
N TYR A 252 8.58 -7.64 3.91
CA TYR A 252 8.61 -6.99 2.61
C TYR A 252 7.91 -5.64 2.71
N GLU A 253 8.46 -4.65 2.04
CA GLU A 253 7.80 -3.36 1.86
C GLU A 253 6.55 -3.57 0.98
N ASP A 254 5.37 -3.54 1.59
CA ASP A 254 4.07 -3.62 0.91
C ASP A 254 3.39 -2.25 0.76
N GLY A 255 4.18 -1.18 0.93
CA GLY A 255 3.79 0.20 0.69
C GLY A 255 3.43 0.46 -0.77
N THR A 256 2.48 1.36 -0.97
CA THR A 256 2.03 1.79 -2.31
C THR A 256 2.64 3.14 -2.63
N PHE A 257 3.52 3.17 -3.62
CA PHE A 257 4.15 4.37 -4.14
C PHE A 257 3.15 5.30 -4.83
N SER A 258 3.33 6.59 -4.57
CA SER A 258 2.66 7.69 -5.25
C SER A 258 3.03 7.69 -6.75
N PRO A 259 2.20 8.31 -7.61
CA PRO A 259 2.52 8.40 -9.04
C PRO A 259 3.87 9.08 -9.31
N GLU A 260 4.18 10.13 -8.54
CA GLU A 260 5.46 10.84 -8.64
C GLU A 260 6.65 9.96 -8.27
N GLU A 261 6.56 9.20 -7.18
CA GLU A 261 7.62 8.27 -6.75
C GLU A 261 7.90 7.18 -7.78
N VAL A 262 6.85 6.60 -8.37
CA VAL A 262 7.00 5.62 -9.45
C VAL A 262 7.68 6.23 -10.67
N ARG A 263 7.28 7.45 -11.06
CA ARG A 263 7.90 8.16 -12.18
C ARG A 263 9.37 8.42 -11.90
N GLU A 264 9.69 9.02 -10.76
CA GLU A 264 11.04 9.40 -10.38
C GLU A 264 11.99 8.19 -10.40
N ARG A 265 11.59 7.08 -9.76
CA ARG A 265 12.37 5.84 -9.78
C ARG A 265 12.58 5.30 -11.19
N ILE A 266 11.54 5.28 -12.02
CA ILE A 266 11.67 4.82 -13.42
C ILE A 266 12.64 5.70 -14.20
N HIS A 267 12.58 7.02 -14.03
CA HIS A 267 13.50 7.94 -14.72
C HIS A 267 14.93 7.75 -14.24
N ALA A 268 15.15 7.67 -12.93
CA ALA A 268 16.47 7.47 -12.34
C ALA A 268 17.11 6.12 -12.75
N ILE A 269 16.31 5.03 -12.77
CA ILE A 269 16.75 3.71 -13.24
C ILE A 269 17.05 3.73 -14.74
N ASN A 270 16.19 4.36 -15.55
CA ASN A 270 16.40 4.47 -16.99
C ASN A 270 17.63 5.31 -17.33
N HIS A 271 17.90 6.38 -16.57
CA HIS A 271 19.11 7.17 -16.70
C HIS A 271 20.36 6.31 -16.41
N ALA A 272 20.36 5.58 -15.29
CA ALA A 272 21.46 4.67 -14.94
C ALA A 272 21.67 3.56 -15.99
N ARG A 273 20.59 2.95 -16.49
CA ARG A 273 20.63 1.93 -17.55
C ARG A 273 21.20 2.51 -18.85
N THR A 274 20.76 3.69 -19.25
CA THR A 274 21.25 4.36 -20.47
C THR A 274 22.74 4.68 -20.35
N ALA A 275 23.18 5.22 -19.21
CA ALA A 275 24.59 5.49 -18.92
C ALA A 275 25.44 4.21 -18.96
N ALA A 276 24.87 3.06 -18.60
CA ALA A 276 25.49 1.74 -18.70
C ALA A 276 25.37 1.09 -20.10
N GLY A 277 24.83 1.79 -21.11
CA GLY A 277 24.65 1.27 -22.48
C GLY A 277 23.57 0.18 -22.60
N ARG A 278 22.66 0.10 -21.63
CA ARG A 278 21.54 -0.87 -21.61
C ARG A 278 20.35 -0.32 -22.39
N SER A 279 19.62 -1.21 -23.08
CA SER A 279 18.43 -0.87 -23.88
C SER A 279 17.11 -1.36 -23.28
N ASP A 280 17.15 -2.14 -22.20
CA ASP A 280 15.98 -2.63 -21.48
C ASP A 280 15.43 -1.56 -20.52
N LEU A 281 14.91 -0.48 -21.08
CA LEU A 281 14.33 0.61 -20.29
C LEU A 281 12.95 0.21 -19.73
N LEU A 282 12.65 0.69 -18.53
CA LEU A 282 11.35 0.56 -17.90
C LEU A 282 10.34 1.51 -18.55
N ALA A 283 9.08 1.07 -18.61
CA ALA A 283 7.97 1.86 -19.11
C ALA A 283 6.98 2.20 -17.99
N LEU A 284 6.49 3.44 -18.00
CA LEU A 284 5.32 3.83 -17.21
C LEU A 284 4.07 3.18 -17.79
N ARG A 285 3.19 2.71 -16.91
CA ARG A 285 1.93 2.04 -17.30
C ARG A 285 0.73 2.81 -16.78
N THR A 286 -0.29 2.94 -17.62
CA THR A 286 -1.58 3.47 -17.20
C THR A 286 -2.23 2.52 -16.20
N HIS A 287 -2.58 3.06 -15.04
CA HIS A 287 -3.23 2.29 -13.99
C HIS A 287 -4.64 1.82 -14.42
N PRO A 288 -5.12 0.62 -14.02
CA PRO A 288 -6.40 0.07 -14.49
C PRO A 288 -7.63 0.95 -14.24
N LEU A 289 -7.58 1.82 -13.22
CA LEU A 289 -8.63 2.81 -12.96
C LEU A 289 -8.84 3.76 -14.16
N PHE A 290 -7.74 4.23 -14.75
CA PHE A 290 -7.76 5.23 -15.83
C PHE A 290 -7.89 4.58 -17.21
N ALA A 291 -7.53 3.30 -17.34
CA ALA A 291 -7.74 2.53 -18.56
C ALA A 291 -9.18 2.00 -18.71
N ALA A 292 -9.99 2.05 -17.66
CA ALA A 292 -11.38 1.60 -17.70
C ALA A 292 -12.23 2.56 -18.56
N PRO A 293 -13.18 2.03 -19.36
CA PRO A 293 -14.03 2.87 -20.18
C PRO A 293 -14.97 3.73 -19.32
N CYS A 294 -15.09 5.00 -19.68
CA CYS A 294 -16.07 5.90 -19.09
C CYS A 294 -17.45 5.71 -19.74
N ALA A 295 -18.51 5.88 -18.95
CA ALA A 295 -19.87 5.91 -19.49
C ALA A 295 -20.05 7.09 -20.45
N GLU A 296 -20.98 6.96 -21.40
CA GLU A 296 -21.33 8.04 -22.31
C GLU A 296 -21.76 9.28 -21.52
N GLY A 297 -21.24 10.46 -21.88
CA GLY A 297 -21.55 11.70 -21.17
C GLY A 297 -20.81 11.91 -19.84
N ASP A 298 -20.16 10.90 -19.26
CA ASP A 298 -19.44 11.01 -17.98
C ASP A 298 -18.13 11.80 -18.08
N GLN A 299 -18.22 13.13 -17.90
CA GLN A 299 -17.08 14.02 -18.05
C GLN A 299 -16.09 13.93 -16.89
N LEU A 300 -16.57 13.67 -15.66
CA LEU A 300 -15.68 13.52 -14.50
C LEU A 300 -14.77 12.30 -14.67
N CYS A 301 -15.33 11.18 -15.16
CA CYS A 301 -14.54 10.01 -15.49
C CYS A 301 -13.49 10.32 -16.57
N ARG A 302 -13.87 11.01 -17.66
CA ARG A 302 -12.93 11.36 -18.74
C ARG A 302 -11.80 12.26 -18.23
N ASN A 303 -12.12 13.30 -17.46
CA ASN A 303 -11.12 14.19 -16.87
C ASN A 303 -10.15 13.41 -15.98
N LEU A 304 -10.66 12.51 -15.13
CA LEU A 304 -9.82 11.67 -14.27
C LEU A 304 -8.95 10.71 -15.09
N ALA A 305 -9.49 10.12 -16.15
CA ALA A 305 -8.76 9.23 -17.04
C ALA A 305 -7.63 9.98 -17.77
N ASP A 306 -7.87 11.21 -18.23
CA ASP A 306 -6.86 12.05 -18.89
C ASP A 306 -5.70 12.37 -17.95
N GLN A 307 -5.99 12.66 -16.68
CA GLN A 307 -4.98 12.92 -15.65
C GLN A 307 -4.12 11.70 -15.31
N GLY A 308 -4.65 10.49 -15.44
CA GLY A 308 -3.97 9.25 -15.05
C GLY A 308 -3.44 8.40 -16.19
N THR A 309 -3.80 8.72 -17.43
CA THR A 309 -3.29 8.04 -18.61
C THR A 309 -1.83 8.41 -18.84
N CYS A 310 -0.99 7.40 -18.96
CA CYS A 310 0.40 7.60 -19.36
C CYS A 310 0.49 7.69 -20.89
N PRO A 311 0.97 8.80 -21.45
CA PRO A 311 1.15 8.94 -22.89
C PRO A 311 2.23 7.97 -23.42
N PRO A 312 2.24 7.66 -24.74
CA PRO A 312 3.31 6.89 -25.36
C PRO A 312 4.68 7.55 -25.12
N GLY A 313 5.67 6.78 -24.68
CA GLY A 313 6.99 7.32 -24.34
C GLY A 313 7.03 8.14 -23.05
N ALA A 314 6.02 8.03 -22.17
CA ALA A 314 5.97 8.76 -20.90
C ALA A 314 7.26 8.62 -20.08
N ALA A 315 7.91 7.44 -20.07
CA ALA A 315 9.14 7.23 -19.30
C ALA A 315 10.38 7.97 -19.84
N GLN A 316 10.24 8.70 -20.95
CA GLN A 316 11.27 9.55 -21.56
C GLN A 316 10.85 11.03 -21.60
N MET A 317 9.65 11.36 -21.13
CA MET A 317 9.17 12.74 -21.08
C MET A 317 9.77 13.48 -19.89
N ASP A 318 9.77 14.81 -19.97
CA ASP A 318 10.11 15.65 -18.83
C ASP A 318 9.15 15.36 -17.65
N PRO A 319 9.66 15.01 -16.45
CA PRO A 319 8.83 14.78 -15.25
C PRO A 319 7.89 15.94 -14.92
N HIS A 320 8.29 17.19 -15.16
CA HIS A 320 7.44 18.36 -14.94
C HIS A 320 6.22 18.35 -15.87
N VAL A 321 6.41 17.99 -17.15
CA VAL A 321 5.30 17.88 -18.11
C VAL A 321 4.33 16.78 -17.70
N LEU A 322 4.84 15.63 -17.24
CA LEU A 322 3.99 14.55 -16.70
C LEU A 322 3.24 15.00 -15.45
N ARG A 323 3.90 15.68 -14.52
CA ARG A 323 3.27 16.17 -13.29
C ARG A 323 2.14 17.17 -13.57
N GLU A 324 2.33 18.06 -14.54
CA GLU A 324 1.32 19.07 -14.89
C GLU A 324 0.15 18.49 -15.70
N LYS A 325 0.43 17.65 -16.70
CA LYS A 325 -0.60 17.19 -17.67
C LYS A 325 -1.19 15.82 -17.33
N HIS A 326 -0.42 14.97 -16.68
CA HIS A 326 -0.79 13.60 -16.32
C HIS A 326 -0.39 13.29 -14.87
N PRO A 327 -0.87 14.07 -13.88
CA PRO A 327 -0.39 14.02 -12.50
C PRO A 327 -0.48 12.61 -11.89
N LEU A 328 -1.42 11.78 -12.34
CA LEU A 328 -1.67 10.43 -11.84
C LEU A 328 -1.04 9.32 -12.72
N CYS A 329 -0.37 9.66 -13.82
CA CYS A 329 0.40 8.68 -14.59
C CYS A 329 1.53 8.10 -13.73
N GLY A 330 1.59 6.77 -13.64
CA GLY A 330 2.49 6.06 -12.74
C GLY A 330 1.83 5.60 -11.44
N ALA A 331 0.53 5.88 -11.23
CA ALA A 331 -0.19 5.40 -10.04
C ALA A 331 0.00 3.89 -9.81
N GLN A 332 0.44 3.54 -8.61
CA GLN A 332 0.67 2.16 -8.22
C GLN A 332 -0.57 1.60 -7.49
N ARG A 333 -0.71 0.28 -7.56
CA ARG A 333 -1.63 -0.49 -6.72
C ARG A 333 -0.90 -1.67 -6.09
N THR A 334 -1.10 -1.85 -4.79
CA THR A 334 -0.74 -3.08 -4.08
C THR A 334 -1.99 -3.86 -3.69
N VAL A 335 -1.78 -5.12 -3.29
CA VAL A 335 -2.85 -6.02 -2.89
C VAL A 335 -2.51 -6.58 -1.53
N GLN A 336 -3.43 -6.43 -0.59
CA GLN A 336 -3.38 -7.10 0.69
C GLN A 336 -4.54 -8.09 0.83
N ARG A 337 -4.35 -9.06 1.70
CA ARG A 337 -5.30 -10.13 1.94
C ARG A 337 -5.53 -10.31 3.44
N TRP A 338 -6.78 -10.18 3.85
CA TRP A 338 -7.18 -10.20 5.25
C TRP A 338 -8.29 -11.23 5.49
N TYR A 339 -8.41 -11.69 6.72
CA TYR A 339 -9.50 -12.54 7.16
C TYR A 339 -10.17 -11.95 8.40
N ALA A 340 -11.48 -11.73 8.30
CA ALA A 340 -12.31 -11.25 9.40
C ALA A 340 -12.62 -12.40 10.36
N ASP A 341 -11.65 -12.76 11.20
CA ASP A 341 -11.75 -13.91 12.11
C ASP A 341 -12.86 -13.70 13.15
N PRO A 342 -13.84 -14.62 13.28
CA PRO A 342 -14.86 -14.50 14.31
C PRO A 342 -14.29 -14.60 15.72
N LEU A 343 -14.91 -13.87 16.64
CA LEU A 343 -14.57 -13.92 18.07
C LEU A 343 -15.61 -14.79 18.78
N LEU A 344 -15.31 -16.09 18.87
CA LEU A 344 -16.24 -17.08 19.38
C LEU A 344 -16.22 -17.17 20.91
N ASN A 345 -17.42 -17.15 21.52
CA ASN A 345 -17.68 -17.59 22.89
C ASN A 345 -18.68 -18.75 22.85
N GLY A 346 -18.17 -19.98 22.87
CA GLY A 346 -18.94 -21.16 22.48
C GLY A 346 -19.33 -21.08 21.00
N ALA A 347 -20.63 -21.23 20.70
CA ALA A 347 -21.15 -21.11 19.33
C ALA A 347 -21.56 -19.68 18.94
N LYS A 348 -21.42 -18.70 19.85
CA LYS A 348 -21.82 -17.31 19.60
C LYS A 348 -20.62 -16.50 19.11
N ASP A 349 -20.77 -15.87 17.95
CA ASP A 349 -19.82 -14.88 17.45
C ASP A 349 -20.12 -13.49 18.04
N HIS A 350 -19.10 -12.87 18.63
CA HIS A 350 -19.17 -11.52 19.18
C HIS A 350 -18.79 -10.43 18.17
N THR A 351 -18.31 -10.79 16.97
CA THR A 351 -17.77 -9.93 15.91
C THR A 351 -16.59 -9.07 16.38
N LEU A 352 -15.73 -8.68 15.44
CA LEU A 352 -14.67 -7.71 15.71
C LEU A 352 -15.20 -6.28 15.84
N ARG A 353 -16.47 -6.04 15.47
CA ARG A 353 -17.11 -4.72 15.40
C ARG A 353 -16.36 -3.80 14.44
N THR A 354 -16.05 -2.58 14.84
CA THR A 354 -15.31 -1.63 14.01
C THR A 354 -13.82 -1.77 14.26
N VAL A 355 -13.09 -2.12 13.21
CA VAL A 355 -11.63 -2.02 13.16
C VAL A 355 -11.25 -0.86 12.25
N PHE A 356 -10.08 -0.28 12.46
CA PHE A 356 -9.62 0.86 11.67
C PHE A 356 -8.34 0.53 10.91
N ALA A 357 -8.11 1.30 9.86
CA ALA A 357 -6.97 1.19 8.99
C ALA A 357 -6.33 2.57 8.80
N HIS A 358 -5.01 2.63 8.75
CA HIS A 358 -4.25 3.88 8.62
C HIS A 358 -2.90 3.64 7.96
N ASP A 359 -2.19 4.72 7.63
CA ASP A 359 -0.81 4.64 7.14
C ASP A 359 0.20 4.32 8.24
N HIS A 360 1.27 3.60 7.88
CA HIS A 360 2.37 3.22 8.76
C HIS A 360 3.77 3.59 8.21
N PHE A 361 3.88 4.32 7.09
CA PHE A 361 5.16 4.86 6.58
C PHE A 361 5.40 6.31 7.01
N GLY A 362 4.37 7.16 6.93
CA GLY A 362 4.33 8.51 7.46
C GLY A 362 3.13 8.72 8.40
N PRO A 363 2.94 7.86 9.43
CA PRO A 363 1.71 7.80 10.21
C PRO A 363 1.33 9.16 10.80
N SER A 364 2.27 9.86 11.43
CA SER A 364 2.00 11.16 12.06
C SER A 364 1.50 12.20 11.07
N SER A 365 2.11 12.30 9.89
CA SER A 365 1.75 13.30 8.89
C SER A 365 0.44 12.93 8.19
N HIS A 366 0.31 11.68 7.74
CA HIS A 366 -0.90 11.22 7.07
C HIS A 366 -2.15 11.26 7.96
N GLN A 367 -2.01 10.87 9.24
CA GLN A 367 -3.12 10.85 10.19
C GLN A 367 -3.62 12.27 10.51
N GLN A 368 -2.72 13.25 10.62
CA GLN A 368 -3.11 14.65 10.84
C GLN A 368 -3.96 15.20 9.70
N HIS A 369 -3.71 14.75 8.46
CA HIS A 369 -4.49 15.10 7.27
C HIS A 369 -5.70 14.18 7.03
N GLY A 370 -6.03 13.29 7.98
CA GLY A 370 -7.28 12.52 7.97
C GLY A 370 -7.24 11.15 7.28
N LEU A 371 -6.05 10.62 6.96
CA LEU A 371 -5.92 9.34 6.24
C LEU A 371 -6.25 8.15 7.15
N TYR A 372 -7.54 7.86 7.25
CA TYR A 372 -8.12 6.74 7.98
C TYR A 372 -9.22 6.06 7.16
N ALA A 373 -9.42 4.76 7.41
CA ALA A 373 -10.61 4.03 7.00
C ALA A 373 -11.11 3.15 8.14
N ALA A 374 -12.39 2.80 8.12
CA ALA A 374 -13.00 1.90 9.08
C ALA A 374 -13.63 0.70 8.37
N LEU A 375 -13.30 -0.49 8.86
CA LEU A 375 -13.95 -1.75 8.48
C LEU A 375 -14.91 -2.16 9.58
N VAL A 376 -16.19 -2.24 9.25
CA VAL A 376 -17.25 -2.72 10.14
C VAL A 376 -17.49 -4.20 9.87
N ILE A 377 -17.27 -5.04 10.88
CA ILE A 377 -17.38 -6.50 10.85
C ILE A 377 -18.57 -6.95 11.68
#